data_AF-A0A970T8P3-F1
#
_entry.id   AF-A0A970T8P3-F1
#
_cell.length_a   1.000
_cell.length_b   1.000
_cell.length_c   1.000
_cell.angle_alpha   90.00
_cell.angle_beta   90.00
_cell.angle_gamma   90.00
#
_symmetry.space_group_name_H-M   'P 1'
#
loop_
_entity.id
_entity.type
_entity.pdbx_description
1 polymer ?
#
loop_
_entity_poly.entity_id
_entity_poly.type
_entity_poly.pdbx_seq_one_letter_code
_entity_poly.pdbx_strand_id
1 'polypeptide(L)' 'RGDITGMQTKGNSRLIHAKVPLAEQFGYVTVLRTLSSGRATSSMEFSHYQEVPGQIAVKVLESVQGRVDLL' A
#
# COMPACT_ATOMS: atom_id res chain seq x y z
N ARG A 1 -5.31 -2.79 2.55
CA ARG A 1 -5.61 -1.49 3.20
C ARG A 1 -5.25 -0.38 2.22
N GLY A 2 -6.03 -0.19 1.16
CA GLY A 2 -5.78 0.83 0.14
C GLY A 2 -6.93 1.82 0.10
N ASP A 3 -6.62 3.11 0.11
CA ASP A 3 -7.60 4.18 -0.01
C ASP A 3 -7.56 4.76 -1.42
N ILE A 4 -8.66 4.70 -2.14
CA ILE A 4 -8.74 5.12 -3.54
C ILE A 4 -8.98 6.62 -3.56
N THR A 5 -7.96 7.39 -3.91
CA THR A 5 -8.03 8.85 -3.98
C THR A 5 -8.71 9.34 -5.25
N GLY A 6 -8.77 8.51 -6.29
CA GLY A 6 -9.48 8.86 -7.52
C GLY A 6 -9.42 7.78 -8.59
N MET A 7 -10.36 7.85 -9.52
CA MET A 7 -10.41 6.99 -10.70
C MET A 7 -10.69 7.84 -11.93
N GLN A 8 -9.86 7.69 -12.96
CA GLN A 8 -10.02 8.37 -14.24
C GLN A 8 -10.09 7.36 -15.37
N THR A 9 -10.87 7.65 -16.40
CA THR A 9 -10.96 6.82 -17.60
C THR A 9 -10.13 7.47 -18.70
N LYS A 10 -9.15 6.75 -19.25
CA LYS A 10 -8.32 7.19 -20.38
C LYS A 10 -8.48 6.21 -21.53
N GLY A 11 -9.38 6.55 -22.46
CA GLY A 11 -9.75 5.66 -23.57
C GLY A 11 -10.29 4.33 -23.05
N ASN A 12 -9.66 3.21 -23.44
CA ASN A 12 -10.03 1.85 -23.00
C ASN A 12 -9.41 1.44 -21.65
N SER A 13 -8.63 2.31 -21.01
CA SER A 13 -7.95 2.02 -19.74
C SER A 13 -8.53 2.85 -18.59
N ARG A 14 -8.44 2.32 -17.37
CA ARG A 14 -8.76 3.06 -16.14
C ARG A 14 -7.46 3.35 -15.39
N LEU A 15 -7.26 4.62 -15.06
CA LEU A 15 -6.20 5.08 -14.18
C LEU A 15 -6.76 5.14 -12.75
N ILE A 16 -6.12 4.46 -11.81
CA ILE A 16 -6.54 4.40 -10.41
C ILE A 16 -5.44 5.04 -9.59
N HIS A 17 -5.81 6.08 -8.85
CA HIS A 17 -4.95 6.69 -7.83
C HIS A 17 -5.38 6.17 -6.47
N ALA A 18 -4.42 5.65 -5.72
CA ALA A 18 -4.67 5.13 -4.38
C ALA A 18 -3.46 5.39 -3.48
N LYS A 19 -3.73 5.59 -2.19
CA LYS A 19 -2.75 5.60 -1.12
C LYS A 19 -2.77 4.23 -0.47
N VAL A 20 -1.61 3.57 -0.42
CA VAL A 20 -1.49 2.23 0.17
C VAL A 20 -0.26 2.21 1.08
N PRO A 21 -0.34 1.62 2.29
CA PRO A 21 0.83 1.39 3.13
C PRO A 21 1.88 0.58 2.37
N LEU A 22 3.10 1.07 2.33
CA LEU A 22 4.22 0.42 1.61
C LEU A 22 4.45 -1.02 2.09
N ALA A 23 4.23 -1.29 3.38
CA ALA A 23 4.34 -2.62 3.97
C ALA A 23 3.43 -3.67 3.31
N GLU A 24 2.34 -3.26 2.66
CA GLU A 24 1.39 -4.17 1.98
C GLU A 24 1.64 -4.28 0.47
N GLN A 25 2.64 -3.58 -0.07
CA GLN A 25 2.92 -3.58 -1.52
C GLN A 25 3.94 -4.66 -1.93
N PHE A 26 4.56 -5.35 -0.98
CA PHE A 26 5.40 -6.50 -1.27
C PHE A 26 4.60 -7.59 -2.00
N GLY A 27 5.03 -7.95 -3.21
CA GLY A 27 4.33 -8.92 -4.07
C GLY A 27 3.20 -8.33 -4.92
N TYR A 28 2.86 -7.05 -4.79
CA TYR A 28 1.76 -6.41 -5.53
C TYR A 28 1.95 -6.47 -7.05
N VAL A 29 3.18 -6.28 -7.55
CA VAL A 29 3.47 -6.32 -9.00
C VAL A 29 3.08 -7.65 -9.63
N THR A 30 3.34 -8.77 -8.94
CA THR A 30 2.97 -10.11 -9.42
C THR A 30 1.45 -10.27 -9.48
N VAL A 31 0.75 -9.83 -8.43
CA VAL A 31 -0.71 -9.87 -8.37
C VAL A 31 -1.33 -8.99 -9.47
N LEU A 32 -0.81 -7.77 -9.66
CA LEU A 32 -1.27 -6.84 -10.69
C LEU A 32 -1.09 -7.42 -12.10
N ARG A 33 0.04 -8.10 -12.36
CA ARG A 33 0.27 -8.80 -13.62
C ARG A 33 -0.78 -9.89 -13.85
N THR A 34 -1.08 -10.71 -12.85
CA THR A 34 -2.11 -11.76 -12.96
C THR A 34 -3.49 -11.15 -13.21
N LEU A 35 -3.88 -10.12 -12.47
CA LEU A 35 -5.19 -9.47 -12.59
C LEU A 35 -5.40 -8.76 -13.93
N SER A 36 -4.36 -8.14 -14.46
CA SER A 36 -4.43 -7.37 -15.71
C SER A 36 -4.09 -8.19 -16.96
N SER A 37 -3.83 -9.49 -16.79
CA SER A 37 -3.25 -10.35 -17.83
C SER A 37 -1.97 -9.75 -18.42
N GLY A 38 -1.15 -9.10 -17.58
CA GLY A 38 0.12 -8.50 -17.93
C GLY A 38 0.07 -7.15 -18.64
N ARG A 39 -1.10 -6.51 -18.73
CA ARG A 39 -1.29 -5.24 -19.46
C ARG A 39 -1.21 -3.99 -18.57
N ALA A 40 -1.39 -4.13 -17.26
CA ALA A 40 -1.34 -2.98 -16.36
C ALA A 40 0.08 -2.59 -16.00
N THR A 41 0.28 -1.30 -15.82
CA THR A 41 1.50 -0.70 -15.29
C THR A 41 1.18 -0.04 -13.95
N SER A 42 2.11 -0.08 -13.00
CA SER A 42 2.01 0.65 -11.74
C SER A 42 3.21 1.55 -11.56
N SER A 43 2.99 2.80 -11.17
CA SER A 43 4.00 3.68 -10.62
C SER A 43 3.73 3.87 -9.13
N MET A 44 4.78 3.94 -8.33
CA MET A 44 4.68 4.18 -6.90
C MET A 44 5.63 5.30 -6.52
N GLU A 45 5.12 6.24 -5.73
CA GLU A 45 5.88 7.38 -5.22
C GLU A 45 5.59 7.54 -3.73
N PHE A 46 6.61 7.94 -2.97
CA PHE A 46 6.43 8.25 -1.57
C PHE A 46 5.49 9.46 -1.41
N SER A 47 4.49 9.34 -0.54
CA SER A 47 3.55 10.42 -0.26
C SER A 47 3.81 11.07 1.11
N HIS A 48 3.65 10.31 2.19
CA HIS A 48 3.81 10.79 3.57
C HIS A 48 3.88 9.61 4.54
N TYR A 49 4.29 9.89 5.77
CA TYR A 49 4.13 8.97 6.89
C TYR A 49 2.74 9.13 7.51
N GLN A 50 2.14 8.01 7.91
CA GLN A 50 0.87 7.98 8.63
C GLN A 50 1.05 7.08 9.85
N GLU A 51 0.37 7.42 10.95
CA GLU A 51 0.33 6.59 12.14
C GLU A 51 -0.21 5.19 11.82
N VAL A 52 0.50 4.19 12.31
CA VAL A 52 0.09 2.79 12.17
C VAL A 52 -0.95 2.46 13.24
N PRO A 53 -1.97 1.64 12.92
CA PRO A 53 -2.90 1.16 13.94
C PRO A 53 -2.15 0.50 15.11
N GLY A 54 -2.59 0.74 16.35
CA GLY A 54 -1.89 0.29 17.56
C GLY A 54 -1.53 -1.20 17.57
N GLN A 55 -2.39 -2.07 17.05
CA GLN A 55 -2.11 -3.51 16.93
C GLN A 55 -0.88 -3.85 16.07
N ILE A 56 -0.63 -3.06 15.02
CA ILE A 56 0.54 -3.22 14.15
C ILE A 56 1.76 -2.55 14.79
N ALA A 57 1.54 -1.40 15.45
CA ALA A 57 2.59 -0.67 16.17
C ALA A 57 3.24 -1.54 17.25
N VAL A 58 2.42 -2.25 18.04
CA VAL A 58 2.87 -3.21 19.07
C VAL A 58 3.73 -4.30 18.44
N LYS A 59 3.23 -4.98 17.39
CA LYS A 59 3.98 -6.04 16.70
C LYS A 59 5.32 -5.57 16.14
N VAL A 60 5.35 -4.36 15.59
CA VAL A 60 6.60 -3.77 15.07
C VAL A 60 7.56 -3.54 16.24
N LEU A 61 7.12 -2.87 17.32
CA LEU A 61 7.97 -2.61 18.49
C LEU A 61 8.48 -3.90 19.14
N GLU A 62 7.64 -4.92 19.29
CA GLU A 62 8.05 -6.24 19.77
C GLU A 62 9.15 -6.83 18.89
N SER A 63 9.01 -6.73 17.57
CA SER A 63 10.02 -7.22 16.61
C SER A 63 11.34 -6.46 16.72
N VAL A 64 11.32 -5.17 17.08
CA VAL A 64 12.53 -4.35 17.24
C VAL A 64 13.04 -4.33 18.70
N GLN A 65 12.47 -5.14 19.60
CA GLN A 65 12.74 -5.11 21.05
C GLN A 65 12.60 -3.70 21.66
N GLY A 66 11.67 -2.91 21.12
CA GLY A 66 11.34 -1.57 21.60
C GLY A 66 10.41 -1.59 22.82
N ARG A 67 10.31 -0.46 23.52
CA ARG A 67 9.39 -0.31 24.65
C ARG A 67 7.94 -0.22 24.16
N VAL A 68 7.18 -1.28 24.41
CA VAL A 68 5.77 -1.40 24.04
C VAL A 68 4.87 -0.59 24.98
N ASP A 69 5.33 -0.27 26.19
CA ASP A 69 4.57 0.42 27.25
C ASP A 69 4.22 1.89 26.95
N LEU A 70 4.70 2.45 25.82
CA LEU A 70 4.55 3.86 25.45
C LEU A 70 3.49 4.10 24.35
N LEU A 71 2.83 3.03 23.87
CA LEU A 71 1.69 3.05 22.93
C LEU A 71 0.36 2.98 23.68
#